data_AF-T1B6W9-F1
#
_entry.id   AF-T1B6W9-F1
#
_cell.length_a   1.000
_cell.length_b   1.000
_cell.length_c   1.000
_cell.angle_alpha   90.00
_cell.angle_beta   90.00
_cell.angle_gamma   90.00
#
_symmetry.space_group_name_H-M   'P 1'
#
loop_
_entity.id
_entity.type
_entity.pdbx_description
1 polymer ?
#
loop_
_entity_poly.entity_id
_entity_poly.type
_entity_poly.pdbx_seq_one_letter_code
_entity_poly.pdbx_strand_id
1 'polypeptide(L)'
;MVVALGGTLIIFGGILCQILQLTFSIRNRAQLRDETGDPWDGRTLEWSIPSPPPAYNFARIPQIHTRDAFHSMKKQARHAEEVDYEAILLPRSSSLGPIMGGLTFVLGFSLVWYLWWSAILALAGLLGCVIVRSWDEHTEEELSAQEVRAIETALRHPNASVSYAEGLPIQKLTFERHPLP
;
A
#
# COMPACT_ATOMS: atom_id res chain seq x y z
N MET A 1 7.48 34.98 26.16
CA MET A 1 6.22 35.02 25.38
C MET A 1 6.45 35.44 23.93
N VAL A 2 7.00 36.62 23.64
CA VAL A 2 7.20 37.12 22.25
C VAL A 2 8.14 36.24 21.41
N VAL A 3 9.27 35.79 21.97
CA VAL A 3 10.21 34.89 21.27
C VAL A 3 9.57 33.55 20.93
N ALA A 4 8.77 33.00 21.85
CA ALA A 4 8.04 31.75 21.61
C ALA A 4 7.01 31.90 20.50
N LEU A 5 6.27 33.02 20.45
CA LEU A 5 5.34 33.33 19.37
C LEU A 5 6.06 33.41 18.01
N GLY A 6 7.22 34.06 17.95
CA GLY A 6 8.04 34.10 16.74
C GLY A 6 8.43 32.70 16.26
N GLY A 7 8.87 31.83 17.17
CA GLY A 7 9.15 30.42 16.85
C GLY A 7 7.93 29.65 16.33
N THR A 8 6.75 29.83 16.95
CA THR A 8 5.50 29.20 16.50
C THR A 8 5.10 29.63 15.09
N LEU A 9 5.26 30.91 14.75
CA LEU A 9 4.94 31.41 13.40
C LEU A 9 5.86 30.81 12.32
N ILE A 10 7.14 30.58 12.64
CA ILE A 10 8.08 29.91 11.73
C ILE A 10 7.65 28.46 11.49
N ILE A 11 7.32 27.72 12.54
CA ILE A 11 6.83 26.34 12.43
C ILE A 11 5.54 26.28 11.60
N PHE A 12 4.61 27.20 11.86
CA PHE A 12 3.38 27.32 11.08
C PHE A 12 3.64 27.59 9.60
N GLY A 13 4.57 28.50 9.28
CA GLY A 13 5.04 28.72 7.92
C GLY A 13 5.60 27.45 7.27
N GLY A 14 6.39 26.66 7.99
CA GLY A 14 6.90 25.37 7.53
C GLY A 14 5.79 24.36 7.22
N ILE A 15 4.76 24.27 8.07
CA ILE A 15 3.58 23.42 7.84
C ILE A 15 2.84 23.86 6.58
N LEU A 16 2.66 25.16 6.37
CA LEU A 16 2.04 25.68 5.14
C LEU A 16 2.85 25.31 3.89
N CYS A 17 4.18 25.46 3.94
CA CYS A 17 5.05 25.02 2.85
C CYS A 17 4.89 23.53 2.55
N GLN A 18 4.81 22.68 3.58
CA GLN A 18 4.60 21.24 3.43
C GLN A 18 3.26 20.93 2.74
N ILE A 19 2.17 21.59 3.14
CA ILE A 19 0.84 21.42 2.53
C ILE A 19 0.87 21.84 1.05
N LEU A 20 1.51 22.98 0.74
CA LEU A 20 1.62 23.47 -0.63
C LEU A 20 2.44 22.53 -1.52
N GLN A 21 3.57 22.02 -1.03
CA GLN A 21 4.39 21.05 -1.75
C GLN A 21 3.60 19.77 -2.07
N LEU A 22 2.89 19.20 -1.10
CA LEU A 22 2.04 18.02 -1.31
C LEU A 22 0.92 18.29 -2.32
N THR A 23 0.25 19.44 -2.18
CA THR A 23 -0.85 19.83 -3.08
C THR A 23 -0.38 19.97 -4.52
N PHE A 24 0.76 20.63 -4.73
CA PHE A 24 1.35 20.80 -6.05
C PHE A 24 1.81 19.46 -6.63
N SER A 25 2.50 18.63 -5.83
CA SER A 25 2.95 17.31 -6.24
C SER A 25 1.79 16.41 -6.69
N ILE A 26 0.67 16.41 -5.97
CA ILE A 26 -0.50 15.59 -6.32
C ILE A 26 -1.17 16.11 -7.59
N ARG A 27 -1.30 17.43 -7.75
CA ARG A 27 -1.88 18.05 -8.96
C ARG A 27 -1.06 17.77 -10.21
N ASN A 28 0.26 17.78 -10.09
CA ASN A 28 1.20 17.60 -11.21
C ASN A 28 1.74 16.16 -11.31
N ARG A 29 1.12 15.18 -10.64
CA ARG A 29 1.61 13.79 -10.55
C ARG A 29 1.87 13.11 -11.89
N ALA A 30 1.12 13.47 -12.94
CA ALA A 30 1.29 12.88 -14.27
C ALA A 30 2.56 13.39 -14.97
N GLN A 31 2.97 14.63 -14.71
CA GLN A 31 4.17 15.24 -15.29
C GLN A 31 5.44 14.91 -14.49
N LEU A 32 5.29 14.63 -13.19
CA LEU A 32 6.39 14.37 -12.25
C LEU A 32 6.58 12.88 -11.96
N ARG A 33 6.02 12.01 -12.81
CA ARG A 33 6.02 10.57 -12.54
C ARG A 33 7.37 9.96 -12.85
N ASP A 34 7.78 9.03 -12.01
CA ASP A 34 8.89 8.14 -12.31
C ASP A 34 8.43 7.05 -13.30
N GLU A 35 9.23 6.85 -14.34
CA GLU A 35 9.01 5.85 -15.39
C GLU A 35 9.97 4.66 -15.25
N THR A 36 11.00 4.78 -14.41
CA THR A 36 12.12 3.83 -14.32
C THR A 36 12.03 2.87 -13.13
N GLY A 37 11.42 3.29 -12.01
CA GLY A 37 11.49 2.59 -10.72
C GLY A 37 12.68 3.05 -9.85
N ASP A 38 13.67 3.74 -10.42
CA ASP A 38 14.88 4.19 -9.72
C ASP A 38 15.23 5.66 -10.03
N PRO A 39 14.45 6.65 -9.52
CA PRO A 39 14.70 8.06 -9.77
C PRO A 39 15.95 8.62 -9.08
N TRP A 40 16.57 7.87 -8.16
CA TRP A 40 17.66 8.35 -7.30
C TRP A 40 18.95 7.54 -7.39
N ASP A 41 19.05 6.57 -8.30
CA ASP A 41 20.16 5.60 -8.36
C ASP A 41 20.34 4.86 -7.00
N GLY A 42 19.23 4.40 -6.44
CA GLY A 42 19.13 3.72 -5.17
C GLY A 42 19.92 2.40 -5.12
N ARG A 43 20.25 1.94 -3.91
CA ARG A 43 21.19 0.81 -3.70
C ARG A 43 20.52 -0.48 -3.27
N THR A 44 19.32 -0.37 -2.75
CA THR A 44 18.52 -1.38 -2.08
C THR A 44 17.39 -1.88 -3.01
N LEU A 45 16.75 -2.99 -2.67
CA LEU A 45 15.85 -3.72 -3.58
C LEU A 45 14.52 -3.02 -3.85
N GLU A 46 14.11 -2.05 -3.03
CA GLU A 46 12.89 -1.27 -3.31
C GLU A 46 13.00 -0.50 -4.62
N TRP A 47 14.22 -0.14 -5.04
CA TRP A 47 14.50 0.56 -6.31
C TRP A 47 14.63 -0.40 -7.50
N SER A 48 14.52 -1.72 -7.28
CA SER A 48 14.47 -2.69 -8.38
C SER A 48 13.03 -3.01 -8.81
N ILE A 49 12.03 -2.42 -8.16
CA ILE A 49 10.61 -2.63 -8.42
C ILE A 49 10.09 -1.42 -9.21
N PRO A 50 9.18 -1.60 -10.18
CA PRO A 50 8.61 -0.48 -10.91
C PRO A 50 7.79 0.46 -10.02
N SER A 51 7.62 1.69 -10.50
CA SER A 51 6.75 2.72 -9.91
C SER A 51 5.44 2.84 -10.69
N PRO A 52 4.26 2.54 -10.12
CA PRO A 52 4.01 2.03 -8.77
C PRO A 52 4.31 0.53 -8.61
N PRO A 53 4.60 0.07 -7.38
CA PRO A 53 4.90 -1.34 -7.13
C PRO A 53 3.66 -2.23 -7.35
N PRO A 54 3.83 -3.45 -7.88
CA PRO A 54 2.76 -4.44 -7.97
C PRO A 54 2.39 -4.95 -6.57
N ALA A 55 1.17 -5.49 -6.42
CA ALA A 55 0.65 -5.94 -5.12
C ALA A 55 1.50 -7.02 -4.42
N TYR A 56 2.24 -7.83 -5.19
CA TYR A 56 3.15 -8.87 -4.70
C TYR A 56 4.59 -8.39 -4.46
N ASN A 57 4.92 -7.13 -4.78
CA ASN A 57 6.27 -6.53 -4.78
C ASN A 57 7.26 -7.19 -5.75
N PHE A 58 7.61 -8.47 -5.55
CA PHE A 58 8.55 -9.22 -6.38
C PHE A 58 7.88 -10.48 -6.94
N ALA A 59 7.89 -10.66 -8.26
CA ALA A 59 7.37 -11.88 -8.89
C ALA A 59 8.21 -13.13 -8.54
N ARG A 60 9.50 -12.93 -8.22
CA ARG A 60 10.43 -13.96 -7.73
C ARG A 60 11.25 -13.41 -6.60
N ILE A 61 11.45 -14.21 -5.56
CA ILE A 61 12.24 -13.82 -4.40
C ILE A 61 13.69 -13.57 -4.83
N PRO A 62 14.22 -12.34 -4.65
CA PRO A 62 15.57 -12.01 -5.07
C PRO A 62 16.61 -12.73 -4.21
N GLN A 63 17.66 -13.25 -4.84
CA GLN A 63 18.79 -13.85 -4.13
C GLN A 63 19.78 -12.76 -3.72
N ILE A 64 19.98 -12.61 -2.40
CA ILE A 64 20.79 -11.54 -1.82
C ILE A 64 22.17 -12.08 -1.44
N HIS A 65 23.21 -11.49 -2.01
CA HIS A 65 24.61 -11.85 -1.71
C HIS A 65 25.39 -10.75 -0.98
N THR A 66 24.86 -9.52 -0.98
CA THR A 66 25.51 -8.35 -0.38
C THR A 66 24.48 -7.46 0.30
N ARG A 67 24.94 -6.58 1.20
CA ARG A 67 24.08 -5.61 1.87
C ARG A 67 23.38 -4.66 0.88
N ASP A 68 24.11 -4.24 -0.15
CA ASP A 68 23.60 -3.37 -1.22
C ASP A 68 23.31 -4.20 -2.47
N ALA A 69 22.32 -5.09 -2.35
CA ALA A 69 22.01 -6.10 -3.35
C ALA A 69 21.78 -5.47 -4.74
N PHE A 70 20.89 -4.49 -4.83
CA PHE A 70 20.54 -3.86 -6.11
C PHE A 70 21.73 -3.10 -6.72
N HIS A 71 22.53 -2.39 -5.92
CA HIS A 71 23.76 -1.75 -6.40
C HIS A 71 24.76 -2.75 -6.99
N SER A 72 24.92 -3.90 -6.33
CA SER A 72 25.78 -4.97 -6.84
C SER A 72 25.22 -5.62 -8.11
N MET A 73 23.89 -5.75 -8.20
CA MET A 73 23.18 -6.25 -9.38
C MET A 73 23.31 -5.29 -10.57
N LYS A 74 23.27 -3.96 -10.37
CA LYS A 74 23.49 -2.98 -11.45
C LYS A 74 24.89 -3.08 -12.07
N LYS A 75 25.91 -3.37 -11.26
CA LYS A 75 27.30 -3.52 -11.72
C LYS A 75 27.56 -4.84 -12.42
N GLN A 76 26.82 -5.88 -12.04
CA GLN A 76 26.86 -7.17 -12.72
C GLN A 76 25.94 -7.06 -13.93
N ALA A 77 26.48 -7.00 -15.15
CA ALA A 77 25.68 -6.96 -16.38
C ALA A 77 24.90 -8.27 -16.57
N ARG A 78 23.85 -8.49 -15.77
CA ARG A 78 23.01 -9.67 -15.87
C ARG A 78 22.07 -9.50 -17.03
N HIS A 79 22.03 -10.52 -17.89
CA HIS A 79 21.04 -10.61 -18.94
C HIS A 79 19.67 -10.78 -18.30
N ALA A 80 18.64 -10.20 -18.93
CA ALA A 80 17.26 -10.43 -18.53
C ALA A 80 16.98 -11.93 -18.63
N GLU A 81 16.93 -12.60 -17.48
CA GLU A 81 16.65 -14.02 -17.41
C GLU A 81 15.18 -14.24 -17.78
N GLU A 82 14.89 -15.26 -18.59
CA GLU A 82 13.52 -15.70 -18.80
C GLU A 82 13.00 -16.23 -17.47
N VAL A 83 12.08 -15.47 -16.86
CA VAL A 83 11.52 -15.79 -15.56
C VAL A 83 10.32 -16.71 -15.77
N ASP A 84 10.38 -17.90 -15.19
CA ASP A 84 9.20 -18.74 -15.00
C ASP A 84 8.40 -18.20 -13.82
N TYR A 85 7.12 -17.93 -14.05
CA TYR A 85 6.23 -17.31 -13.07
C TYR A 85 5.42 -18.38 -12.37
N GLU A 86 5.31 -18.26 -11.05
CA GLU A 86 4.51 -19.14 -10.21
C GLU A 86 3.26 -18.39 -9.73
N ALA A 87 2.24 -19.14 -9.28
CA ALA A 87 1.08 -18.53 -8.65
C ALA A 87 1.46 -17.92 -7.30
N ILE A 88 0.96 -16.72 -7.01
CA ILE A 88 1.28 -15.97 -5.79
C ILE A 88 -0.01 -15.81 -4.98
N LEU A 89 0.02 -16.26 -3.73
CA LEU A 89 -1.07 -16.06 -2.77
C LEU A 89 -0.95 -14.68 -2.12
N LEU A 90 -2.00 -13.86 -2.26
CA LEU A 90 -2.09 -12.53 -1.68
C LEU A 90 -3.13 -12.50 -0.56
N PRO A 91 -2.89 -11.76 0.53
CA PRO A 91 -3.88 -11.58 1.57
C PRO A 91 -5.05 -10.75 1.03
N ARG A 92 -6.28 -11.24 1.25
CA ARG A 92 -7.50 -10.56 0.88
C ARG A 92 -7.76 -9.38 1.81
N SER A 93 -8.27 -8.29 1.25
CA SER A 93 -8.74 -7.16 2.07
C SER A 93 -9.96 -7.55 2.92
N SER A 94 -10.00 -7.09 4.17
CA SER A 94 -11.12 -7.36 5.09
C SER A 94 -11.66 -6.05 5.68
N SER A 95 -12.97 -5.85 5.61
CA SER A 95 -13.66 -4.69 6.19
C SER A 95 -13.82 -4.77 7.71
N LEU A 96 -13.52 -5.92 8.32
CA LEU A 96 -13.68 -6.13 9.76
C LEU A 96 -12.74 -5.24 10.59
N GLY A 97 -11.55 -4.91 10.09
CA GLY A 97 -10.62 -3.99 10.77
C GLY A 97 -11.24 -2.61 11.06
N PRO A 98 -11.67 -1.87 10.02
CA PRO A 98 -12.37 -0.59 10.20
C PRO A 98 -13.63 -0.68 11.07
N ILE A 99 -14.42 -1.75 10.94
CA ILE A 99 -15.63 -1.95 11.75
C ILE A 99 -15.27 -2.10 13.23
N MET A 100 -14.29 -2.95 13.57
CA MET A 100 -13.82 -3.12 14.94
C MET A 100 -13.23 -1.83 15.51
N GLY A 101 -12.52 -1.05 14.69
CA GLY A 101 -12.03 0.28 15.07
C GLY A 101 -13.17 1.24 15.44
N GLY A 102 -14.23 1.28 14.63
CA GLY A 102 -15.43 2.08 14.90
C GLY A 102 -16.16 1.63 16.18
N LEU A 103 -16.32 0.32 16.39
CA LEU A 103 -16.94 -0.22 17.61
C LEU A 103 -16.10 0.09 18.86
N THR A 104 -14.78 0.00 18.75
CA THR A 104 -13.86 0.34 19.85
C THR A 104 -13.95 1.82 20.21
N PHE A 105 -14.06 2.70 19.22
CA PHE A 105 -14.30 4.12 19.44
C PHE A 105 -15.62 4.38 20.18
N VAL A 106 -16.72 3.75 19.73
CA VAL A 106 -18.04 3.86 20.39
C VAL A 106 -17.99 3.32 21.82
N LEU A 107 -17.30 2.21 22.06
CA LEU A 107 -17.10 1.65 23.39
C LEU A 107 -16.38 2.65 24.31
N GLY A 108 -15.25 3.20 23.87
CA GLY A 108 -14.49 4.20 24.62
C GLY A 108 -15.31 5.45 24.94
N PHE A 109 -16.01 6.00 23.95
CA PHE A 109 -16.91 7.13 24.15
C PHE A 109 -18.02 6.82 25.17
N SER A 110 -18.62 5.64 25.07
CA SER A 110 -19.70 5.20 25.97
C SER A 110 -19.25 5.08 27.42
N LEU A 111 -18.04 4.57 27.66
CA LEU A 111 -17.47 4.44 29.00
C LEU A 111 -17.16 5.81 29.63
N VAL A 112 -16.66 6.77 28.85
CA VAL A 112 -16.39 8.14 29.33
C VAL A 112 -17.67 8.84 29.78
N TRP A 113 -18.78 8.65 29.07
CA TRP A 113 -20.06 9.29 29.34
C TRP A 113 -21.03 8.46 30.19
N TYR A 114 -20.58 7.34 30.76
CA TYR A 114 -21.41 6.42 31.56
C TYR A 114 -22.66 5.88 30.84
N LEU A 115 -22.60 5.77 29.50
CA LEU A 115 -23.65 5.19 28.67
C LEU A 115 -23.54 3.66 28.65
N TRP A 116 -23.94 3.02 29.75
CA TRP A 116 -23.71 1.58 29.95
C TRP A 116 -24.36 0.68 28.90
N TRP A 117 -25.54 1.04 28.40
CA TRP A 117 -26.24 0.24 27.39
C TRP A 117 -25.45 0.23 26.06
N SER A 118 -24.92 1.37 25.62
CA SER A 118 -24.14 1.45 24.39
C SER A 118 -22.75 0.82 24.56
N ALA A 119 -22.17 0.91 25.76
CA ALA A 119 -20.94 0.20 26.09
C ALA A 119 -21.10 -1.32 25.97
N ILE A 120 -22.19 -1.88 26.53
CA ILE A 120 -22.48 -3.32 26.44
C ILE A 120 -22.72 -3.73 24.97
N LEU A 121 -23.48 -2.95 24.21
CA LEU A 121 -23.74 -3.24 22.79
C LEU A 121 -22.45 -3.17 21.95
N ALA A 122 -21.61 -2.16 22.16
CA ALA A 122 -20.35 -2.03 21.43
C ALA A 122 -19.39 -3.17 21.77
N LEU A 123 -19.32 -3.58 23.04
CA LEU A 123 -18.52 -4.73 23.47
C LEU A 123 -19.04 -6.04 22.87
N ALA A 124 -20.34 -6.27 22.90
CA ALA A 124 -20.95 -7.45 22.28
C ALA A 124 -20.71 -7.49 20.76
N GLY A 125 -20.82 -6.33 20.08
CA GLY A 125 -20.49 -6.20 18.67
C GLY A 125 -19.02 -6.51 18.38
N LEU A 126 -18.09 -6.04 19.22
CA LEU A 126 -16.67 -6.30 19.07
C LEU A 126 -16.36 -7.79 19.21
N LEU A 127 -16.91 -8.45 20.22
CA LEU A 127 -16.78 -9.90 20.40
C LEU A 127 -17.37 -10.65 19.20
N GLY A 128 -18.54 -10.23 18.71
CA GLY A 128 -19.17 -10.78 17.50
C GLY A 128 -18.26 -10.67 16.28
N CYS A 129 -17.64 -9.51 16.04
CA CYS A 129 -16.70 -9.33 14.93
C CYS A 129 -15.46 -10.23 15.06
N VAL A 130 -14.90 -10.38 16.27
CA VAL A 130 -13.77 -11.29 16.51
C VAL A 130 -14.15 -12.74 16.22
N ILE A 131 -15.33 -13.15 16.67
CA ILE A 131 -15.88 -14.49 16.43
C ILE A 131 -16.05 -14.74 14.92
N VAL A 132 -16.71 -13.83 14.21
CA VAL A 132 -16.88 -13.93 12.74
C VAL A 132 -15.53 -13.97 12.03
N ARG A 133 -14.57 -13.13 12.44
CA ARG A 133 -13.22 -13.12 11.86
C ARG A 133 -12.48 -14.44 12.08
N SER A 134 -12.72 -15.09 13.21
CA SER A 134 -12.08 -16.36 13.59
C SER A 134 -12.59 -17.55 12.76
N TRP A 135 -13.77 -17.44 12.16
CA TRP A 135 -14.33 -18.47 11.27
C TRP A 135 -14.03 -18.24 9.79
N ASP A 136 -13.40 -17.12 9.44
CA ASP A 136 -13.07 -16.82 8.05
C ASP A 136 -11.80 -17.59 7.62
N GLU A 137 -12.01 -18.65 6.85
CA GLU A 137 -10.94 -19.48 6.27
C GLU A 137 -10.45 -18.93 4.91
N HIS A 138 -11.24 -18.08 4.24
CA HIS A 138 -10.93 -17.54 2.91
C HIS A 138 -10.19 -16.20 2.99
N THR A 139 -9.05 -16.20 3.66
CA THR A 139 -8.26 -14.98 3.90
C THR A 139 -7.29 -14.64 2.77
N GLU A 140 -7.12 -15.52 1.79
CA GLU A 140 -6.16 -15.38 0.70
C GLU A 140 -6.86 -15.40 -0.67
N GLU A 141 -6.21 -14.80 -1.66
CA GLU A 141 -6.60 -14.78 -3.07
C GLU A 141 -5.38 -15.19 -3.90
N GLU A 142 -5.56 -16.18 -4.77
CA GLU A 142 -4.50 -16.66 -5.66
C GLU A 142 -4.43 -15.81 -6.91
N LEU A 143 -3.26 -15.20 -7.14
CA LEU A 143 -2.91 -14.56 -8.40
C LEU A 143 -2.20 -15.57 -9.28
N SER A 144 -2.82 -15.94 -10.40
CA SER A 144 -2.32 -17.00 -11.26
C SER A 144 -0.99 -16.61 -11.94
N ALA A 145 -0.16 -17.60 -12.26
CA ALA A 145 1.10 -17.38 -12.99
C ALA A 145 0.92 -16.61 -14.31
N GLN A 146 -0.21 -16.81 -15.00
CA GLN A 146 -0.54 -16.11 -16.24
C GLN A 146 -0.81 -14.62 -16.00
N GLU A 147 -1.51 -14.28 -14.92
CA GLU A 147 -1.77 -12.90 -14.52
C GLU A 147 -0.50 -12.19 -14.09
N VAL A 148 0.34 -12.85 -13.28
CA VAL A 148 1.66 -12.31 -12.89
C VAL A 148 2.49 -12.01 -14.13
N ARG A 149 2.55 -12.95 -15.09
CA ARG A 149 3.26 -12.76 -16.36
C ARG A 149 2.70 -11.59 -17.17
N ALA A 150 1.39 -11.44 -17.23
CA ALA A 150 0.75 -10.33 -17.94
C ALA A 150 1.11 -8.98 -17.31
N ILE A 151 1.09 -8.88 -15.98
CA ILE A 151 1.47 -7.68 -15.23
C ILE A 151 2.95 -7.35 -15.45
N GLU A 152 3.85 -8.32 -15.31
CA GLU A 152 5.30 -8.12 -15.51
C GLU A 152 5.65 -7.76 -16.97
N THR A 153 4.96 -8.38 -17.94
CA THR A 153 5.14 -8.05 -19.35
C THR A 153 4.67 -6.63 -19.64
N ALA A 154 3.54 -6.22 -19.04
CA ALA A 154 3.12 -4.83 -19.08
C ALA A 154 4.25 -3.95 -18.51
N LEU A 155 4.64 -4.12 -17.25
CA LEU A 155 5.63 -3.27 -16.57
C LEU A 155 6.99 -3.15 -17.29
N ARG A 156 7.41 -4.15 -18.07
CA ARG A 156 8.66 -4.10 -18.87
C ARG A 156 8.61 -3.15 -20.07
N HIS A 157 7.45 -2.75 -20.54
CA HIS A 157 7.37 -1.81 -21.66
C HIS A 157 7.68 -0.37 -21.20
N PRO A 158 8.46 0.43 -21.96
CA PRO A 158 8.88 1.78 -21.56
C PRO A 158 7.72 2.72 -21.17
N ASN A 159 6.53 2.51 -21.75
CA ASN A 159 5.34 3.34 -21.50
C ASN A 159 4.31 2.67 -20.59
N ALA A 160 4.60 1.51 -19.99
CA ALA A 160 3.56 0.70 -19.37
C ALA A 160 3.39 0.87 -17.88
N SER A 161 4.32 1.52 -17.19
CA SER A 161 4.00 2.18 -15.92
C SER A 161 2.80 3.13 -16.13
N VAL A 162 2.65 3.74 -17.33
CA VAL A 162 1.55 4.68 -17.66
C VAL A 162 0.22 3.95 -17.72
N SER A 163 0.17 2.88 -18.52
CA SER A 163 -1.01 2.04 -18.68
C SER A 163 -1.39 1.27 -17.41
N TYR A 164 -0.44 0.75 -16.65
CA TYR A 164 -0.71 0.02 -15.40
C TYR A 164 -1.25 0.94 -14.31
N ALA A 165 -0.69 2.14 -14.14
CA ALA A 165 -1.17 3.09 -13.12
C ALA A 165 -2.53 3.72 -13.48
N GLU A 166 -2.83 3.90 -14.77
CA GLU A 166 -4.14 4.40 -15.24
C GLU A 166 -5.20 3.30 -15.32
N GLY A 167 -4.79 2.08 -15.66
CA GLY A 167 -5.61 0.88 -15.75
C GLY A 167 -5.77 0.11 -14.43
N LEU A 168 -5.02 0.49 -13.37
CA LEU A 168 -5.37 0.20 -11.99
C LEU A 168 -6.58 1.08 -11.67
N PRO A 169 -7.82 0.54 -11.69
CA PRO A 169 -8.90 1.34 -11.18
C PRO A 169 -8.53 1.69 -9.75
N ILE A 170 -8.70 2.95 -9.34
CA ILE A 170 -8.65 3.34 -7.93
C ILE A 170 -9.59 2.42 -7.09
N GLN A 171 -10.56 1.78 -7.78
CA GLN A 171 -11.45 0.73 -7.33
C GLN A 171 -10.78 -0.63 -7.00
N LYS A 172 -9.65 -1.04 -7.59
CA LYS A 172 -8.95 -2.28 -7.18
C LYS A 172 -8.13 -2.12 -5.89
N LEU A 173 -7.83 -0.87 -5.52
CA LEU A 173 -7.40 -0.52 -4.15
C LEU A 173 -8.60 -0.32 -3.19
N THR A 174 -9.83 -0.39 -3.70
CA THR A 174 -11.06 -0.09 -2.96
C THR A 174 -12.18 -1.09 -3.27
N PHE A 175 -12.21 -2.20 -2.53
CA PHE A 175 -13.43 -3.00 -2.28
C PHE A 175 -14.28 -3.33 -3.52
N GLU A 176 -13.76 -4.10 -4.48
CA GLU A 176 -14.67 -4.83 -5.38
C GLU A 176 -15.09 -6.13 -4.70
N ARG A 177 -16.32 -6.16 -4.18
CA ARG A 177 -16.98 -7.40 -3.77
C ARG A 177 -17.24 -8.20 -5.04
N HIS A 178 -16.50 -9.28 -5.24
CA HIS A 178 -17.01 -10.36 -6.08
C HIS A 178 -18.26 -10.91 -5.37
N PRO A 179 -19.46 -10.90 -5.99
CA PRO A 179 -20.56 -11.70 -5.46
C PRO A 179 -20.14 -13.16 -5.59
N LEU A 180 -20.09 -13.87 -4.48
CA LEU A 180 -19.95 -15.32 -4.48
C LEU A 180 -21.19 -15.95 -5.14
N PRO A 181 -21.06 -17.09 -5.84
CA PRO A 181 -22.19 -17.87 -6.32
C PRO A 181 -23.07 -18.42 -5.19
#